data_AF-A0ABD2N8W5-F1
#
_entry.id   AF-A0ABD2N8W5-F1
#
_cell.length_a   1.000
_cell.length_b   1.000
_cell.length_c   1.000
_cell.angle_alpha   90.00
_cell.angle_beta   90.00
_cell.angle_gamma   90.00
#
_symmetry.space_group_name_H-M   'P 1'
#
loop_
_entity.id
_entity.type
_entity.pdbx_description
1 polymer ?
#
loop_
_entity_poly.entity_id
_entity_poly.type
_entity_poly.pdbx_seq_one_letter_code
_entity_poly.pdbx_strand_id
1 'polypeptide(L)'
;MWCMRWIYVGQTGRWLETRIGEHEKDCRDEKEKCGLSQHVIETGLRMKFEEAEILLNENNDSKRMFLEAVKIEEFHNSINVQTDSRSIRTFYCKILNQITEREDERGRLDQHNNA
;
A
#
# COMPACT_ATOMS: atom_id res chain seq x y z
N MET A 1 14.44 -10.89 20.22
CA MET A 1 14.67 -9.59 19.54
C MET A 1 13.62 -9.47 18.46
N TRP A 2 12.62 -8.61 18.62
CA TRP A 2 11.57 -8.44 17.61
C TRP A 2 12.17 -7.67 16.44
N CYS A 3 12.34 -8.33 15.29
CA CYS A 3 12.76 -7.66 14.06
C CYS A 3 11.53 -6.96 13.48
N MET A 4 11.46 -5.63 13.63
CA MET A 4 10.40 -4.83 13.02
C MET A 4 10.63 -4.83 11.51
N ARG A 5 9.69 -5.41 10.76
CA ARG A 5 9.78 -5.53 9.31
C ARG A 5 9.14 -4.29 8.71
N TRP A 6 9.85 -3.56 7.86
CA TRP A 6 9.30 -2.39 7.16
C TRP A 6 8.68 -2.82 5.83
N ILE A 7 7.56 -2.18 5.45
CA ILE A 7 6.83 -2.53 4.22
C ILE A 7 6.74 -1.30 3.32
N TYR A 8 6.97 -1.50 2.02
CA TYR A 8 6.66 -0.49 1.01
C TYR A 8 5.58 -1.03 0.09
N VAL A 9 4.59 -0.20 -0.20
CA VAL A 9 3.54 -0.51 -1.18
C VAL A 9 3.68 0.48 -2.33
N GLY A 10 3.69 -0.02 -3.57
CA GLY A 10 3.73 0.82 -4.75
C GLY A 10 2.83 0.26 -5.84
N GLN A 11 2.43 1.10 -6.79
CA GLN A 11 1.81 0.63 -8.04
C GLN A 11 2.80 0.54 -9.20
N THR A 12 2.47 -0.28 -10.19
CA THR A 12 3.19 -0.34 -11.47
C THR A 12 2.24 -0.72 -12.61
N GLY A 13 2.41 -0.07 -13.76
CA GLY A 13 1.82 -0.52 -15.03
C GLY A 13 2.78 -1.38 -15.87
N ARG A 14 3.98 -1.65 -15.34
CA ARG A 14 5.01 -2.52 -15.95
C ARG A 14 5.01 -3.89 -15.27
N TRP A 15 5.75 -4.83 -15.85
CA TRP A 15 6.08 -6.10 -15.21
C TRP A 15 6.68 -5.87 -13.82
N LEU A 16 6.27 -6.69 -12.84
CA LEU A 16 6.72 -6.58 -11.45
C LEU A 16 8.25 -6.58 -11.35
N GLU A 17 8.91 -7.51 -12.04
CA GLU A 17 10.37 -7.62 -12.07
C GLU A 17 11.05 -6.33 -12.56
N THR A 18 10.48 -5.67 -13.56
CA THR A 18 10.99 -4.38 -14.05
C THR A 18 10.90 -3.32 -12.95
N ARG A 19 9.76 -3.23 -12.24
CA ARG A 19 9.59 -2.25 -11.16
C ARG A 19 10.51 -2.52 -9.98
N ILE A 20 10.72 -3.80 -9.63
CA ILE A 20 11.68 -4.22 -8.62
C ILE A 20 13.10 -3.76 -9.00
N GLY A 21 13.55 -4.08 -10.21
CA GLY A 21 14.88 -3.69 -10.68
C GLY A 21 15.10 -2.16 -10.71
N GLU A 22 14.04 -1.39 -10.98
CA GLU A 22 14.07 0.07 -10.87
C GLU A 22 14.27 0.55 -9.43
N HIS A 23 13.54 -0.02 -8.47
CA HIS A 23 13.71 0.31 -7.06
C HIS A 23 15.09 -0.12 -6.53
N GLU A 24 15.56 -1.31 -6.87
CA GLU A 24 16.91 -1.76 -6.52
C GLU A 24 17.98 -0.82 -7.06
N LYS A 25 17.81 -0.39 -8.33
CA LYS A 25 18.71 0.59 -8.94
C LYS A 25 18.66 1.93 -8.23
N ASP A 26 17.47 2.43 -7.89
CA ASP A 26 17.33 3.69 -7.18
C ASP A 26 17.95 3.63 -5.78
N CYS A 27 17.83 2.51 -5.07
CA CYS A 27 18.53 2.28 -3.79
C CYS A 27 20.06 2.25 -3.96
N ARG A 28 20.55 1.50 -4.95
CA ARG A 28 21.99 1.35 -5.20
C ARG A 28 22.65 2.65 -5.67
N ASP A 29 21.93 3.41 -6.49
CA ASP A 29 22.40 4.70 -7.03
C ASP A 29 22.11 5.86 -6.05
N GLU A 30 21.62 5.58 -4.84
CA GLU A 30 21.26 6.56 -3.81
C GLU A 30 20.30 7.67 -4.31
N LYS A 31 19.28 7.27 -5.08
CA LYS A 31 18.25 8.17 -5.63
C LYS A 31 16.98 8.14 -4.77
N GLU A 32 16.69 9.24 -4.09
CA GLU A 32 15.49 9.43 -3.26
C GLU A 32 14.22 9.70 -4.09
N LYS A 33 13.82 8.74 -4.94
CA LYS A 33 12.60 8.86 -5.76
C LYS A 33 11.31 8.45 -5.06
N CYS A 34 11.41 7.69 -3.96
CA CYS A 34 10.24 7.21 -3.23
C CYS A 34 10.62 6.87 -1.78
N GLY A 35 9.61 6.63 -0.94
CA GLY A 35 9.84 6.28 0.47
C GLY A 35 10.68 5.02 0.68
N LEU A 36 10.62 4.05 -0.24
CA LEU A 36 11.51 2.88 -0.21
C LEU A 36 12.97 3.30 -0.32
N SER A 37 13.34 4.04 -1.37
CA SER A 37 14.74 4.37 -1.60
C SER A 37 15.26 5.36 -0.57
N GLN A 38 14.43 6.32 -0.14
CA GLN A 38 14.75 7.20 0.98
C GLN A 38 15.05 6.43 2.26
N HIS A 39 14.16 5.50 2.68
CA HIS A 39 14.37 4.70 3.88
C HIS A 39 15.66 3.86 3.82
N VAL A 40 15.94 3.24 2.67
CA VAL A 40 17.16 2.45 2.48
C VAL A 40 18.41 3.32 2.61
N ILE A 41 18.41 4.52 2.02
CA ILE A 41 19.53 5.47 2.10
C ILE A 41 19.73 5.97 3.53
N GLU A 42 18.67 6.37 4.22
CA GLU A 42 18.73 6.93 5.58
C GLU A 42 19.13 5.89 6.63
N THR A 43 18.65 4.65 6.51
CA THR A 43 18.87 3.62 7.54
C THR A 43 20.01 2.65 7.22
N GLY A 44 20.45 2.60 5.96
CA GLY A 44 21.38 1.58 5.46
C GLY A 44 20.81 0.16 5.44
N LEU A 45 19.51 -0.03 5.75
CA LEU A 45 18.85 -1.33 5.75
C LEU A 45 18.55 -1.77 4.32
N ARG A 46 18.55 -3.09 4.12
CA ARG A 46 18.20 -3.70 2.83
C ARG A 46 16.76 -4.19 2.83
N MET A 47 16.06 -3.92 1.73
CA MET A 47 14.76 -4.51 1.44
C MET A 47 14.95 -5.91 0.85
N LYS A 48 13.98 -6.80 1.11
CA LYS A 48 13.90 -8.12 0.51
C LYS A 48 13.07 -8.07 -0.76
N PHE A 49 13.68 -7.63 -1.85
CA PHE A 49 13.03 -7.42 -3.13
C PHE A 49 12.47 -8.72 -3.74
N GLU A 50 13.11 -9.85 -3.45
CA GLU A 50 12.69 -11.19 -3.85
C GLU A 50 11.39 -11.65 -3.19
N GLU A 51 10.95 -10.99 -2.10
CA GLU A 51 9.69 -11.27 -1.42
C GLU A 51 8.56 -10.34 -1.90
N ALA A 52 8.78 -9.50 -2.93
CA ALA A 52 7.76 -8.62 -3.46
C ALA A 52 6.67 -9.40 -4.22
N GLU A 53 5.41 -9.04 -3.98
CA GLU A 53 4.24 -9.72 -4.55
C GLU A 53 3.20 -8.75 -5.11
N ILE A 54 2.33 -9.25 -6.01
CA ILE A 54 1.17 -8.49 -6.51
C ILE A 54 0.03 -8.66 -5.51
N LEU A 55 -0.33 -7.58 -4.81
CA LEU A 55 -1.46 -7.58 -3.88
C LEU A 55 -2.82 -7.52 -4.60
N LEU A 56 -2.91 -6.72 -5.66
CA LEU A 56 -4.14 -6.41 -6.40
C LEU A 56 -3.83 -6.11 -7.87
N ASN A 57 -4.80 -6.35 -8.75
CA ASN A 57 -4.73 -6.00 -10.17
C ASN A 57 -5.97 -5.17 -10.57
N GLU A 58 -5.75 -4.03 -11.22
CA GLU A 58 -6.82 -3.15 -11.70
C GLU A 58 -6.31 -2.31 -12.90
N ASN A 59 -7.12 -2.21 -13.95
CA ASN A 59 -6.75 -1.53 -15.18
C ASN A 59 -7.02 -0.01 -15.13
N ASN A 60 -7.91 0.44 -14.25
CA ASN A 60 -8.21 1.84 -14.08
C ASN A 60 -7.23 2.55 -13.13
N ASP A 61 -6.57 3.60 -13.64
CA ASP A 61 -5.54 4.35 -12.91
C ASP A 61 -6.04 4.97 -11.59
N SER A 62 -7.23 5.58 -11.61
CA SER A 62 -7.82 6.20 -10.41
C SER A 62 -8.13 5.17 -9.34
N LYS A 63 -8.60 3.98 -9.73
CA LYS A 63 -8.81 2.88 -8.79
C LYS A 63 -7.49 2.30 -8.28
N ARG A 64 -6.44 2.19 -9.11
CA ARG A 64 -5.11 1.77 -8.63
C ARG A 64 -4.56 2.73 -7.57
N MET A 65 -4.67 4.04 -7.79
CA MET A 65 -4.28 5.04 -6.79
C MET A 65 -5.06 4.88 -5.48
N PHE A 66 -6.36 4.60 -5.58
CA PHE A 66 -7.20 4.35 -4.41
C PHE A 66 -6.75 3.09 -3.66
N LEU A 67 -6.57 1.97 -4.37
CA LEU A 67 -6.17 0.69 -3.78
C LEU A 67 -4.77 0.76 -3.15
N GLU A 68 -3.84 1.48 -3.78
CA GLU A 68 -2.51 1.77 -3.22
C GLU A 68 -2.63 2.49 -1.88
N ALA A 69 -3.46 3.54 -1.80
CA ALA A 69 -3.68 4.29 -0.56
C ALA A 69 -4.29 3.42 0.55
N VAL A 70 -5.27 2.57 0.22
CA VAL A 70 -5.89 1.62 1.16
C VAL A 70 -4.87 0.62 1.68
N LYS A 71 -4.06 0.01 0.79
CA LYS A 71 -3.03 -0.94 1.20
C LYS A 71 -1.95 -0.29 2.06
N ILE A 72 -1.56 0.95 1.77
CA ILE A 72 -0.64 1.70 2.64
C ILE A 72 -1.23 1.87 4.06
N GLU A 73 -2.53 2.15 4.21
CA GLU A 73 -3.17 2.26 5.53
C GLU A 73 -3.26 0.92 6.27
N GLU A 74 -3.49 -0.19 5.55
CA GLU A 74 -3.54 -1.53 6.16
C GLU A 74 -2.21 -1.92 6.82
N PHE A 75 -1.07 -1.43 6.29
CA PHE A 75 0.27 -1.72 6.82
C PHE A 75 0.77 -0.60 7.74
N HIS A 76 0.56 -0.76 9.05
CA HIS A 76 1.01 0.16 10.10
C HIS A 76 2.53 0.44 10.15
N ASN A 77 3.32 -0.40 9.50
CA ASN A 77 4.78 -0.35 9.34
C ASN A 77 5.20 0.11 7.91
N SER A 78 4.31 0.80 7.20
CA SER A 78 4.59 1.31 5.86
C SER A 78 5.62 2.45 5.88
N ILE A 79 6.62 2.37 5.00
CA ILE A 79 7.63 3.41 4.77
C ILE A 79 7.29 4.35 3.60
N ASN A 80 6.05 4.32 3.13
CA ASN A 80 5.60 5.20 2.05
C ASN A 80 5.65 6.67 2.49
N VAL A 81 6.32 7.51 1.68
CA VAL A 81 6.35 8.97 1.89
C VAL A 81 4.98 9.55 1.52
N GLN A 82 4.24 10.03 2.51
CA GLN A 82 2.90 10.58 2.35
C GLN A 82 2.97 12.08 2.04
N THR A 83 3.44 12.47 0.86
CA THR A 83 3.69 13.90 0.61
C THR A 83 2.47 14.75 0.27
N ASP A 84 1.37 14.25 -0.31
CA ASP A 84 0.22 15.16 -0.61
C ASP A 84 -1.19 14.53 -0.54
N SER A 85 -1.32 13.25 -0.19
CA SER A 85 -2.63 12.55 -0.25
C SER A 85 -3.41 12.50 1.06
N ARG A 86 -3.01 13.22 2.11
CA ARG A 86 -3.63 13.08 3.44
C ARG A 86 -5.12 13.45 3.45
N SER A 87 -5.52 14.47 2.69
CA SER A 87 -6.92 14.87 2.51
C SER A 87 -7.73 13.82 1.74
N ILE A 88 -7.13 13.28 0.68
CA ILE A 88 -7.71 12.23 -0.17
C ILE A 88 -7.88 10.93 0.62
N ARG A 89 -6.85 10.53 1.38
CA ARG A 89 -6.85 9.40 2.32
C ARG A 89 -7.95 9.57 3.36
N THR A 90 -8.05 10.74 3.99
CA THR A 90 -9.11 11.04 4.97
C THR A 90 -10.51 10.91 4.35
N PHE A 91 -10.71 11.44 3.14
CA PHE A 91 -11.98 11.33 2.43
C PHE A 91 -12.33 9.88 2.10
N TYR A 92 -11.35 9.10 1.65
CA TYR A 92 -11.55 7.69 1.30
C TYR A 92 -11.77 6.78 2.52
N CYS A 93 -11.03 6.95 3.61
CA CYS A 93 -11.28 6.21 4.85
C CYS A 93 -12.71 6.44 5.35
N LYS A 94 -13.25 7.66 5.20
CA LYS A 94 -14.65 7.95 5.54
C LYS A 94 -15.64 7.19 4.64
N ILE A 95 -15.41 7.14 3.33
CA ILE A 95 -16.27 6.38 2.41
C ILE A 95 -16.19 4.88 2.70
N LEU A 96 -14.98 4.34 2.92
CA LEU A 96 -14.79 2.92 3.24
C LEU A 96 -15.52 2.52 4.52
N ASN A 97 -15.38 3.30 5.59
CA ASN A 97 -16.09 3.04 6.84
C ASN A 97 -17.61 3.00 6.62
N GLN A 98 -18.16 3.95 5.86
CA GLN A 98 -19.59 3.97 5.54
C GLN A 98 -20.05 2.77 4.71
N ILE A 99 -19.21 2.24 3.82
CA ILE A 99 -19.53 1.04 3.03
C ILE A 99 -19.49 -0.19 3.93
N THR A 100 -18.43 -0.35 4.72
CA THR A 100 -18.26 -1.49 5.63
C THR A 100 -19.39 -1.57 6.66
N GLU A 101 -19.74 -0.43 7.29
CA GLU A 101 -20.85 -0.36 8.24
C GLU A 101 -22.18 -0.84 7.62
N ARG A 102 -22.45 -0.48 6.35
CA ARG A 102 -23.65 -0.90 5.63
C ARG A 102 -23.66 -2.38 5.23
N GLU A 103 -22.50 -2.96 4.93
CA GLU A 103 -22.39 -4.40 4.66
C GLU A 103 -22.57 -5.22 5.93
N ASP A 104 -21.99 -4.76 7.05
CA ASP A 104 -22.14 -5.41 8.36
C ASP A 104 -23.59 -5.38 8.85
N GLU A 105 -24.29 -4.26 8.66
CA GLU A 105 -25.73 -4.14 8.94
C GLU A 105 -26.58 -5.08 8.08
N ARG A 106 -26.28 -5.17 6.78
CA ARG A 106 -26.97 -6.11 5.87
C ARG A 106 -26.72 -7.57 6.26
N GLY A 107 -25.48 -7.94 6.55
CA GLY A 107 -25.13 -9.29 7.00
C GLY A 107 -25.85 -9.69 8.30
N ARG A 108 -26.06 -8.75 9.24
CA ARG A 108 -26.83 -9.01 10.47
C ARG A 108 -28.33 -9.18 10.19
N LEU A 109 -28.90 -8.41 9.28
CA LEU A 109 -30.31 -8.55 8.88
C LEU A 109 -30.57 -9.89 8.18
N ASP A 110 -29.65 -10.34 7.33
CA ASP A 110 -29.75 -11.62 6.63
C ASP A 110 -29.66 -12.82 7.58
N GLN A 111 -28.87 -12.72 8.66
CA GLN A 111 -28.80 -13.75 9.71
C GLN A 111 -30.05 -13.79 10.59
N HIS A 112 -30.66 -12.63 10.86
CA HIS A 112 -31.89 -12.55 11.65
C HIS A 112 -33.13 -13.04 10.88
N ASN A 113 -33.16 -12.87 9.55
CA ASN A 113 -34.27 -13.34 8.71
C ASN A 113 -34.18 -14.84 8.33
N ASN A 114 -33.05 -15.49 8.59
CA ASN A 114 -32.81 -16.92 8.31
C ASN A 114 -32.73 -17.80 9.58
N ALA A 115 -33.08 -17.26 10.75
CA ALA A 115 -33.17 -17.98 12.04
C ALA A 115 -34.63 -18.08 12.51
#